data_AF-A0A2E5SGX4-F1
#
_entry.id   AF-A0A2E5SGX4-F1
#
_cell.length_a   1.000
_cell.length_b   1.000
_cell.length_c   1.000
_cell.angle_alpha   90.00
_cell.angle_beta   90.00
_cell.angle_gamma   90.00
#
_symmetry.space_group_name_H-M   'P 1'
#
loop_
_entity.id
_entity.type
_entity.pdbx_description
1 polymer ?
#
loop_
_entity_poly.entity_id
_entity_poly.type
_entity_poly.pdbx_seq_one_letter_code
_entity_poly.pdbx_strand_id
1 'polypeptide(L)'
;MMKNAEKTTLTEFAKKIVDKRVSVLAIFLLESTKHISFIAGQTLIFFGPILTLFVKDKKYYDFINLLEERKNIEFLISEIECLHFKTK
;
A
#
# COMPACT_ATOMS: atom_id res chain seq x y z
N MET A 1 -8.63 15.68 4.82
CA MET A 1 -7.27 15.68 5.39
C MET A 1 -7.00 14.30 5.99
N MET A 2 -5.89 13.64 5.65
CA MET A 2 -5.56 12.27 6.11
C MET A 2 -5.22 12.29 7.61
N LYS A 3 -5.71 11.31 8.39
CA LYS A 3 -5.47 11.27 9.84
C LYS A 3 -4.04 10.81 10.14
N ASN A 4 -3.49 11.24 11.28
CA ASN A 4 -2.12 10.88 11.68
C ASN A 4 -1.90 9.36 11.84
N ALA A 5 -2.91 8.63 12.32
CA ALA A 5 -2.84 7.18 12.47
C ALA A 5 -2.77 6.45 11.11
N GLU A 6 -3.50 6.95 10.11
CA GLU A 6 -3.52 6.43 8.73
C GLU A 6 -2.15 6.64 8.09
N LYS A 7 -1.62 7.87 8.22
CA LYS A 7 -0.28 8.23 7.75
C LYS A 7 0.80 7.30 8.32
N THR A 8 0.76 7.07 9.64
CA THR A 8 1.72 6.21 10.33
C THR A 8 1.67 4.78 9.81
N THR A 9 0.46 4.24 9.63
CA THR A 9 0.25 2.88 9.11
C THR A 9 0.78 2.72 7.69
N LEU A 10 0.51 3.68 6.81
CA LEU A 10 1.00 3.68 5.43
C LEU A 10 2.52 3.83 5.37
N THR A 11 3.12 4.68 6.20
CA THR A 11 4.59 4.81 6.30
C THR A 11 5.26 3.52 6.80
N GLU A 12 4.69 2.83 7.80
CA GLU A 12 5.20 1.51 8.23
C GLU A 12 5.14 0.47 7.11
N PHE A 13 4.08 0.50 6.31
CA PHE A 13 3.93 -0.39 5.17
C PHE A 13 4.94 -0.07 4.05
N ALA A 14 5.15 1.21 3.74
CA ALA A 14 6.15 1.66 2.78
C ALA A 14 7.57 1.18 3.16
N LYS A 15 7.93 1.28 4.45
CA LYS A 15 9.20 0.76 4.97
C LYS A 15 9.35 -0.74 4.70
N LYS A 16 8.34 -1.54 5.05
CA LYS A 16 8.36 -3.00 4.79
C LYS A 16 8.56 -3.33 3.31
N ILE A 17 7.97 -2.55 2.39
CA ILE A 17 8.14 -2.75 0.94
C ILE A 17 9.60 -2.49 0.53
N VAL A 18 10.19 -1.40 1.00
CA VAL A 18 11.59 -1.04 0.70
C VAL A 18 12.55 -2.06 1.32
N ASP A 19 12.31 -2.47 2.57
CA ASP A 19 13.12 -3.48 3.27
C ASP A 19 13.12 -4.83 2.54
N LYS A 20 11.98 -5.23 1.95
CA LYS A 20 11.87 -6.44 1.13
C LYS A 20 12.41 -6.28 -0.30
N ARG A 21 12.91 -5.10 -0.69
CA ARG A 21 13.46 -4.79 -2.02
C ARG A 21 12.49 -5.01 -3.18
N VAL A 22 11.19 -4.83 -2.95
CA VAL A 22 10.13 -5.00 -3.95
C VAL A 22 9.47 -3.68 -4.37
N SER A 23 10.12 -2.54 -4.14
CA SER A 23 9.57 -1.19 -4.36
C SER A 23 9.00 -0.97 -5.77
N VAL A 24 9.75 -1.32 -6.82
CA VAL A 24 9.34 -1.10 -8.21
C VAL A 24 8.06 -1.87 -8.55
N LEU A 25 8.01 -3.16 -8.18
CA LEU A 25 6.83 -3.99 -8.38
C LEU A 25 5.64 -3.46 -7.58
N ALA A 26 5.85 -3.09 -6.32
CA ALA A 26 4.79 -2.55 -5.47
C ALA A 26 4.20 -1.24 -6.03
N ILE A 27 5.06 -0.31 -6.49
CA ILE A 27 4.61 0.94 -7.12
C ILE A 27 3.80 0.64 -8.37
N PHE A 28 4.27 -0.24 -9.25
CA PHE A 28 3.52 -0.61 -10.47
C PHE A 28 2.12 -1.15 -10.15
N LEU A 29 2.01 -2.03 -9.15
CA LEU A 29 0.73 -2.62 -8.74
C LEU A 29 -0.19 -1.56 -8.12
N LEU A 30 0.34 -0.70 -7.23
CA LEU A 30 -0.41 0.39 -6.62
C LEU A 30 -0.87 1.41 -7.67
N GLU A 31 -0.02 1.80 -8.61
CA GLU A 31 -0.35 2.71 -9.71
C GLU A 31 -1.50 2.17 -10.56
N SER A 32 -1.47 0.87 -10.86
CA SER A 32 -2.50 0.18 -11.63
C SER A 32 -3.87 0.27 -10.94
N THR A 33 -3.93 0.23 -9.60
CA THR A 33 -5.21 0.34 -8.87
C THR A 33 -5.89 1.68 -9.01
N LYS A 34 -5.16 2.76 -9.31
CA LYS A 34 -5.76 4.10 -9.47
C LYS A 34 -6.66 4.21 -10.71
N HIS A 35 -6.47 3.34 -11.70
CA HIS A 35 -7.19 3.36 -12.98
C HIS A 35 -8.22 2.24 -13.11
N ILE A 36 -8.18 1.24 -12.23
CA ILE A 36 -9.13 0.15 -12.22
C ILE A 36 -10.36 0.63 -11.44
N SER A 37 -11.50 0.76 -12.11
CA SER A 37 -12.81 0.88 -11.46
C SER A 37 -13.07 -0.39 -10.66
N PHE A 38 -12.57 -0.39 -9.43
CA PHE A 38 -12.38 -1.56 -8.62
C PHE A 38 -13.75 -2.07 -8.14
N ILE A 39 -14.24 -3.14 -8.75
CA ILE A 39 -15.30 -3.95 -8.15
C ILE A 39 -14.68 -4.49 -6.86
N ALA A 40 -15.04 -3.88 -5.73
CA ALA A 40 -14.42 -4.04 -4.42
C ALA A 40 -14.22 -5.50 -3.95
N GLY A 41 -14.89 -6.47 -4.58
CA GLY A 41 -14.72 -7.90 -4.32
C GLY A 41 -13.47 -8.57 -4.92
N GLN A 42 -12.90 -8.11 -6.04
CA GLN A 42 -11.79 -8.81 -6.72
C GLN A 42 -10.40 -8.34 -6.26
N THR A 43 -10.34 -7.15 -5.69
CA THR A 43 -9.22 -6.52 -4.99
C THR A 43 -8.48 -7.43 -4.02
N LEU A 44 -9.25 -8.06 -3.13
CA LEU A 44 -8.74 -8.84 -2.02
C LEU A 44 -8.08 -10.13 -2.53
N ILE A 45 -8.57 -10.66 -3.65
CA ILE A 45 -8.00 -11.83 -4.34
C ILE A 45 -6.68 -11.47 -5.03
N PHE A 46 -6.60 -10.30 -5.68
CA PHE A 46 -5.39 -9.83 -6.34
C PHE A 46 -4.27 -9.47 -5.35
N PHE A 47 -4.62 -8.80 -4.26
CA PHE A 47 -3.63 -8.40 -3.24
C PHE A 47 -3.38 -9.47 -2.17
N GLY A 48 -4.19 -10.54 -2.11
CA GLY A 48 -4.06 -11.62 -1.11
C GLY A 48 -2.64 -12.18 -0.96
N PRO A 49 -1.92 -12.52 -2.04
CA PRO A 49 -0.56 -13.04 -1.97
C PRO A 49 0.46 -12.02 -1.44
N ILE A 50 0.27 -10.74 -1.75
CA ILE A 50 1.18 -9.68 -1.30
C ILE A 50 0.87 -9.34 0.16
N LEU A 51 -0.39 -9.21 0.55
CA LEU A 51 -0.78 -8.68 1.86
C LEU A 51 -0.64 -9.68 3.00
N THR A 52 -0.80 -10.98 2.75
CA THR A 52 -0.48 -12.05 3.72
C THR A 52 0.99 -12.06 4.12
N LEU A 53 1.88 -11.55 3.28
CA LEU A 53 3.30 -11.35 3.56
C LEU A 53 3.59 -10.16 4.51
N PHE A 54 2.61 -9.28 4.80
CA PHE A 54 2.82 -8.03 5.54
C PHE A 54 1.87 -7.76 6.72
N VAL A 55 0.67 -8.36 6.77
CA VAL A 55 -0.38 -8.03 7.75
C VAL A 55 -0.77 -9.27 8.59
N LYS A 56 -0.47 -9.25 9.89
CA LYS A 56 -1.06 -10.19 10.87
C LYS A 56 -2.55 -9.85 11.04
N ASP A 57 -3.41 -10.72 10.52
CA ASP A 57 -4.88 -10.90 10.56
C ASP A 57 -5.83 -9.82 11.11
N LYS A 58 -5.47 -9.02 12.12
CA LYS A 58 -6.39 -8.09 12.78
C LYS A 58 -6.43 -6.67 12.18
N LYS A 59 -5.43 -6.28 11.39
CA LYS A 59 -5.35 -4.96 10.72
C LYS A 59 -5.72 -5.00 9.22
N TYR A 60 -6.20 -6.14 8.74
CA TYR A 60 -6.45 -6.41 7.33
C TYR A 60 -7.52 -5.49 6.72
N TYR A 61 -8.72 -5.49 7.30
CA TYR A 61 -9.84 -4.69 6.79
C TYR A 61 -9.57 -3.20 6.91
N ASP A 62 -8.96 -2.76 8.01
CA ASP A 62 -8.58 -1.36 8.18
C ASP A 62 -7.61 -0.91 7.09
N PHE A 63 -6.64 -1.76 6.74
CA PHE A 63 -5.67 -1.45 5.70
C PHE A 63 -6.28 -1.42 4.30
N ILE A 64 -7.19 -2.35 3.99
CA ILE A 64 -7.93 -2.35 2.71
C ILE A 64 -8.76 -1.08 2.58
N ASN A 65 -9.50 -0.71 3.62
CA ASN A 65 -10.28 0.54 3.64
C ASN A 65 -9.39 1.77 3.43
N LEU A 66 -8.14 1.75 3.90
CA LEU A 66 -7.19 2.82 3.60
C LEU A 66 -6.80 2.85 2.12
N LEU A 67 -6.62 1.70 1.47
CA LEU A 67 -6.25 1.62 0.06
C LEU A 67 -7.40 1.88 -0.92
N GLU A 68 -8.67 1.86 -0.47
CA GLU A 68 -9.80 2.26 -1.32
C GLU A 68 -9.75 3.75 -1.70
N GLU A 69 -9.15 4.58 -0.84
CA GLU A 69 -9.04 6.00 -1.11
C GLU A 69 -7.81 6.32 -1.99
N ARG A 70 -8.04 6.86 -3.19
CA ARG A 70 -6.99 7.27 -4.14
C ARG A 70 -5.89 8.12 -3.49
N LYS A 71 -6.25 9.05 -2.61
CA LYS A 71 -5.31 9.94 -1.89
C LYS A 71 -4.31 9.16 -1.03
N ASN A 72 -4.73 8.03 -0.45
CA ASN A 72 -3.92 7.20 0.41
C ASN A 72 -2.98 6.31 -0.43
N ILE A 73 -3.44 5.84 -1.59
CA ILE A 73 -2.59 5.17 -2.58
C ILE A 73 -1.48 6.12 -3.06
N GLU A 74 -1.83 7.35 -3.45
CA GLU A 74 -0.86 8.37 -3.89
C GLU A 74 0.17 8.70 -2.81
N PHE A 75 -0.29 8.84 -1.55
CA PHE A 75 0.61 9.01 -0.41
C PHE A 75 1.55 7.82 -0.25
N LEU A 76 1.02 6.59 -0.31
CA LEU A 76 1.80 5.39 -0.13
C LEU A 76 2.87 5.21 -1.22
N ILE A 77 2.52 5.45 -2.49
CA ILE A 77 3.47 5.41 -3.61
C ILE A 77 4.60 6.42 -3.38
N SER A 78 4.25 7.68 -3.09
CA SER A 78 5.22 8.76 -2.85
C SER A 78 6.17 8.42 -1.69
N GLU A 79 5.65 7.81 -0.63
CA GLU A 79 6.44 7.41 0.53
C GLU A 79 7.38 6.24 0.20
N ILE A 80 6.93 5.25 -0.57
CA ILE A 80 7.77 4.14 -1.06
C ILE A 80 8.92 4.69 -1.92
N GLU A 81 8.63 5.60 -2.84
CA GLU A 81 9.64 6.24 -3.69
C GLU A 81 10.67 7.00 -2.85
N CYS A 82 10.21 7.85 -1.94
CA CYS A 82 11.06 8.62 -1.02
C CYS A 82 12.02 7.71 -0.23
N LEU A 83 11.49 6.64 0.37
CA LEU A 83 12.28 5.69 1.15
C LEU A 83 13.23 4.86 0.28
N HIS A 84 12.78 4.45 -0.91
CA HIS A 84 13.60 3.69 -1.86
C HIS A 84 14.83 4.49 -2.30
N PHE A 85 14.66 5.78 -2.65
CA PHE A 85 15.77 6.64 -3.05
C PHE A 85 16.68 7.05 -1.89
N LYS A 86 16.19 7.10 -0.64
CA LYS A 86 17.02 7.35 0.55
C LYS A 86 17.89 6.16 0.97
N THR A 87 17.50 4.95 0.60
CA THR A 87 18.19 3.70 0.99
C THR A 87 19.27 3.31 -0.04
N LYS A 88 19.34 4.01 -1.17
CA LYS A 88 20.32 3.81 -2.25
C LYS A 88 21.48 4.78 -2.12
#